data_AF-V8N9R3-F1
#
_entry.id   AF-V8N9R3-F1
#
_cell.length_a   1.000
_cell.length_b   1.000
_cell.length_c   1.000
_cell.angle_alpha   90.00
_cell.angle_beta   90.00
_cell.angle_gamma   90.00
#
_symmetry.space_group_name_H-M   'P 1'
#
loop_
_entity.id
_entity.type
_entity.pdbx_description
1 polymer ?
#
loop_
_entity_poly.entity_id
_entity_poly.type
_entity_poly.pdbx_seq_one_letter_code
_entity_poly.pdbx_strand_id
1 'polypeptide(L)'
;ATSILLRAITSIINRTPSHLLKEIVLIDDFSSNEELKGPLEEHIKKFNDKHPGLAEPILSRIKEDHTVIISPVFDNIRFDDFQLTQYAEAADGFDWALWCLYESIPEDWFALKDQTAPIRSPSIMGILAANREFLGKIGVLDGGMHIYGGENVELGLRAWQCGGSVEVLPCARIAHLERAHKPYLPDLSLAVKRNALRVAEVWMDDYKHMVYYAWNNSGIDYGDVSSRKELRKRLNCKSFDWYIKNVYPNLVPQVNIVGYGTGSFVINRKTKRCLEIAKDHGSPYYTLAMQNCTGQKWFIQNTVKQWGKR
;
A
#
# COMPACT_ATOMS: atom_id res chain seq x y z
N ALA A 1 4.13 23.06 -11.29
CA ALA A 1 4.62 21.89 -10.51
C ALA A 1 5.77 22.27 -9.57
N THR A 2 6.76 22.98 -10.09
CA THR A 2 8.05 23.39 -9.49
C THR A 2 7.95 23.95 -8.06
N SER A 3 6.93 24.76 -7.75
CA SER A 3 6.70 25.31 -6.39
C SER A 3 6.29 24.29 -5.33
N ILE A 4 5.92 23.06 -5.69
CA ILE A 4 5.69 21.95 -4.75
C ILE A 4 7.01 21.22 -4.49
N LEU A 5 7.77 20.92 -5.54
CA LEU A 5 9.07 20.25 -5.47
C LEU A 5 10.09 21.09 -4.66
N LEU A 6 10.20 22.38 -4.95
CA LEU A 6 11.08 23.29 -4.20
C LEU A 6 10.67 23.42 -2.72
N ARG A 7 9.36 23.39 -2.41
CA ARG A 7 8.89 23.33 -1.01
C ARG A 7 9.26 22.02 -0.32
N ALA A 8 9.17 20.88 -1.00
CA ALA A 8 9.59 19.59 -0.44
C ALA A 8 11.09 19.57 -0.13
N ILE A 9 11.94 19.98 -1.08
CA ILE A 9 13.39 20.12 -0.92
C ILE A 9 13.72 21.07 0.24
N THR A 10 13.11 22.26 0.26
CA THR A 10 13.29 23.25 1.34
C THR A 10 12.84 22.70 2.69
N SER A 11 11.77 21.91 2.74
CA SER A 11 11.26 21.32 3.99
C SER A 11 12.23 20.27 4.56
N ILE A 12 12.77 19.38 3.71
CA ILE A 12 13.78 18.40 4.09
C ILE A 12 15.03 19.11 4.63
N ILE A 13 15.52 20.12 3.90
CA ILE A 13 16.75 20.85 4.24
C ILE A 13 16.53 21.90 5.37
N ASN A 14 15.32 22.02 5.94
CA ASN A 14 15.03 22.91 7.09
C ASN A 14 14.57 22.21 8.40
N ARG A 15 14.41 20.87 8.48
CA ARG A 15 13.65 20.23 9.58
C ARG A 15 14.31 19.33 10.63
N THR A 16 15.61 18.99 10.61
CA THR A 16 16.25 18.19 11.70
C THR A 16 17.80 18.12 11.56
N PRO A 17 18.68 18.10 12.59
CA PRO A 17 20.12 18.49 12.51
C PRO A 17 21.10 17.88 11.46
N SER A 18 22.20 18.62 11.18
CA SER A 18 22.92 18.71 9.89
C SER A 18 23.79 17.54 9.39
N HIS A 19 24.46 16.87 10.31
CA HIS A 19 25.56 15.92 10.06
C HIS A 19 25.12 14.56 9.48
N LEU A 20 23.89 14.50 8.96
CA LEU A 20 23.12 13.27 8.74
C LEU A 20 22.48 13.17 7.35
N LEU A 21 22.26 14.30 6.65
CA LEU A 21 21.89 14.29 5.23
C LEU A 21 23.15 14.35 4.37
N LYS A 22 23.54 13.22 3.80
CA LYS A 22 24.69 13.14 2.89
C LYS A 22 24.43 13.80 1.53
N GLU A 23 23.23 13.57 0.97
CA GLU A 23 22.84 13.99 -0.37
C GLU A 23 21.32 13.90 -0.54
N ILE A 24 20.73 14.76 -1.38
CA ILE A 24 19.38 14.54 -1.94
C ILE A 24 19.56 14.19 -3.42
N VAL A 25 19.22 12.96 -3.78
CA VAL A 25 19.19 12.53 -5.19
C VAL A 25 17.78 12.78 -5.72
N LEU A 26 17.66 13.76 -6.61
CA LEU A 26 16.45 13.95 -7.41
C LEU A 26 16.58 13.10 -8.68
N ILE A 27 15.53 12.35 -8.99
CA ILE A 27 15.46 11.51 -10.19
C ILE A 27 14.33 12.06 -11.05
N ASP A 28 14.65 12.51 -12.26
CA ASP A 28 13.63 12.86 -13.25
C ASP A 28 13.22 11.62 -14.05
N ASP A 29 12.00 11.16 -13.84
CA ASP A 29 11.38 10.08 -14.62
C ASP A 29 10.81 10.64 -15.94
N PHE A 30 11.71 11.18 -16.76
CA PHE A 30 11.48 11.66 -18.12
C PHE A 30 10.45 12.81 -18.26
N SER A 31 10.51 13.83 -17.38
CA SER A 31 9.55 14.95 -17.38
C SER A 31 9.53 15.75 -18.68
N SER A 32 8.33 15.93 -19.23
CA SER A 32 8.06 16.81 -20.38
C SER A 32 7.97 18.31 -20.03
N ASN A 33 8.07 18.68 -18.75
CA ASN A 33 8.02 20.09 -18.32
C ASN A 33 9.42 20.71 -18.32
N GLU A 34 9.66 21.68 -19.20
CA GLU A 34 10.94 22.40 -19.32
C GLU A 34 11.36 23.15 -18.02
N GLU A 35 10.42 23.54 -17.15
CA GLU A 35 10.76 24.13 -15.84
C GLU A 35 11.58 23.18 -14.95
N LEU A 36 11.42 21.86 -15.11
CA LEU A 36 12.06 20.84 -14.27
C LEU A 36 13.46 20.45 -14.74
N LYS A 37 13.96 21.06 -15.82
CA LYS A 37 15.29 20.84 -16.38
C LYS A 37 16.25 21.93 -15.89
N GLY A 38 17.02 22.56 -16.79
CA GLY A 38 17.99 23.63 -16.46
C GLY A 38 17.53 24.71 -15.46
N PRO A 39 16.28 25.22 -15.50
CA PRO A 39 15.80 26.19 -14.51
C PRO A 39 15.74 25.64 -13.07
N LEU A 40 15.42 24.35 -12.91
CA LEU A 40 15.44 23.65 -11.63
C LEU A 40 16.88 23.35 -11.19
N GLU A 41 17.75 22.92 -12.11
CA GLU A 41 19.18 22.70 -11.82
C GLU A 41 19.87 23.96 -11.28
N GLU A 42 19.61 25.12 -11.90
CA GLU A 42 20.16 26.40 -11.46
C GLU A 42 19.63 26.80 -10.07
N HIS A 43 18.36 26.48 -9.77
CA HIS A 43 17.77 26.71 -8.46
C HIS A 43 18.39 25.80 -7.39
N ILE A 44 18.55 24.51 -7.68
CA ILE A 44 19.19 23.53 -6.78
C ILE A 44 20.63 23.94 -6.47
N LYS A 45 21.40 24.38 -7.49
CA LYS A 45 22.75 24.88 -7.30
C LYS A 45 22.79 26.04 -6.29
N LYS A 46 21.96 27.08 -6.50
CA LYS A 46 21.79 28.23 -5.59
C LYS A 46 21.25 27.86 -4.20
N PHE A 47 20.69 26.67 -4.03
CA PHE A 47 20.15 26.16 -2.78
C PHE A 47 21.22 25.38 -1.98
N ASN A 48 22.00 24.53 -2.66
CA ASN A 48 23.11 23.77 -2.10
C ASN A 48 24.17 24.68 -1.47
N ASP A 49 24.45 25.82 -2.10
CA ASP A 49 25.40 26.84 -1.62
C ASP A 49 25.04 27.44 -0.24
N LYS A 50 23.85 27.17 0.30
CA LYS A 50 23.28 27.88 1.48
C LYS A 50 22.98 27.01 2.70
N HIS A 51 22.86 25.69 2.57
CA HIS A 51 22.28 24.85 3.64
C HIS A 51 22.97 23.47 3.76
N PRO A 52 23.93 23.30 4.70
CA PRO A 52 24.70 22.06 4.83
C PRO A 52 23.97 20.98 5.67
N GLY A 53 23.16 20.13 5.02
CA GLY A 53 22.59 18.85 5.51
C GLY A 53 21.56 18.96 6.65
N LEU A 54 20.72 17.91 6.92
CA LEU A 54 19.70 17.78 8.00
C LEU A 54 18.99 16.36 8.10
N ALA A 55 19.12 15.50 9.17
CA ALA A 55 18.32 14.23 9.40
C ALA A 55 18.48 13.36 10.74
N GLU A 56 17.81 13.58 11.90
CA GLU A 56 17.98 12.80 13.19
C GLU A 56 17.13 11.51 13.46
N PRO A 57 15.84 11.52 13.88
CA PRO A 57 15.27 10.43 14.71
C PRO A 57 15.14 9.07 14.02
N ILE A 58 14.78 9.10 12.73
CA ILE A 58 14.72 7.92 11.85
C ILE A 58 16.07 7.19 11.83
N LEU A 59 17.19 7.93 11.87
CA LEU A 59 18.52 7.34 11.82
C LEU A 59 18.97 6.76 13.18
N SER A 60 18.41 7.19 14.31
CA SER A 60 18.64 6.47 15.59
C SER A 60 18.05 5.07 15.52
N ARG A 61 16.78 4.96 15.11
CA ARG A 61 16.09 3.66 15.02
C ARG A 61 16.75 2.72 14.01
N ILE A 62 17.14 3.23 12.83
CA ILE A 62 17.93 2.45 11.84
C ILE A 62 19.35 2.11 12.34
N LYS A 63 19.92 2.87 13.28
CA LYS A 63 21.22 2.58 13.89
C LYS A 63 21.13 1.50 14.96
N GLU A 64 20.01 1.41 15.68
CA GLU A 64 19.71 0.34 16.64
C GLU A 64 19.41 -0.99 15.93
N ASP A 65 18.61 -0.95 14.86
CA ASP A 65 18.28 -2.12 14.03
C ASP A 65 18.50 -1.79 12.55
N HIS A 66 19.52 -2.38 11.93
CA HIS A 66 19.79 -2.19 10.51
C HIS A 66 18.82 -2.94 9.58
N THR A 67 17.88 -3.72 10.11
CA THR A 67 16.92 -4.55 9.34
C THR A 67 15.48 -4.02 9.34
N VAL A 68 15.20 -2.91 10.04
CA VAL A 68 13.92 -2.22 9.96
C VAL A 68 13.79 -1.38 8.68
N ILE A 69 12.58 -1.37 8.12
CA ILE A 69 12.12 -0.34 7.20
C ILE A 69 11.14 0.56 7.96
N ILE A 70 11.40 1.86 7.97
CA ILE A 70 10.58 2.84 8.68
C ILE A 70 9.67 3.57 7.71
N SER A 71 8.39 3.67 8.02
CA SER A 71 7.46 4.62 7.39
C SER A 71 7.13 5.76 8.38
N PRO A 72 6.91 6.99 7.91
CA PRO A 72 6.46 8.09 8.75
C PRO A 72 4.95 7.99 9.05
N VAL A 73 4.44 8.78 9.99
CA VAL A 73 3.00 9.09 10.03
C VAL A 73 2.69 10.08 8.90
N PHE A 74 1.64 9.78 8.12
CA PHE A 74 1.24 10.57 6.96
C PHE A 74 0.14 11.58 7.34
N ASP A 75 0.52 12.84 7.51
CA ASP A 75 -0.45 13.94 7.60
C ASP A 75 -0.92 14.33 6.18
N ASN A 76 -2.15 14.82 6.02
CA ASN A 76 -2.67 15.21 4.69
C ASN A 76 -2.56 16.71 4.47
N ILE A 77 -2.04 17.12 3.31
CA ILE A 77 -2.20 18.47 2.77
C ILE A 77 -3.30 18.39 1.71
N ARG A 78 -4.42 19.07 1.95
CA ARG A 78 -5.54 19.12 1.01
C ARG A 78 -5.13 19.75 -0.33
N PHE A 79 -5.59 19.17 -1.44
CA PHE A 79 -5.15 19.54 -2.78
C PHE A 79 -5.73 20.87 -3.28
N ASP A 80 -6.84 21.32 -2.69
CA ASP A 80 -7.65 22.45 -3.13
C ASP A 80 -7.32 23.75 -2.39
N ASP A 81 -7.08 23.71 -1.07
CA ASP A 81 -6.74 24.89 -0.26
C ASP A 81 -5.39 24.81 0.48
N PHE A 82 -4.63 23.73 0.31
CA PHE A 82 -3.37 23.45 1.00
C PHE A 82 -3.47 23.41 2.54
N GLN A 83 -4.67 23.22 3.11
CA GLN A 83 -4.84 23.05 4.55
C GLN A 83 -4.17 21.75 5.01
N LEU A 84 -3.35 21.84 6.07
CA LEU A 84 -2.81 20.68 6.77
C LEU A 84 -3.89 20.07 7.67
N THR A 85 -4.18 18.79 7.48
CA THR A 85 -4.97 17.96 8.39
C THR A 85 -4.04 16.92 9.01
N GLN A 86 -3.87 16.96 10.33
CA GLN A 86 -3.10 15.94 11.03
C GLN A 86 -3.94 14.67 11.18
N TYR A 87 -3.34 13.52 10.87
CA TYR A 87 -4.00 12.21 10.98
C TYR A 87 -3.62 11.51 12.29
N ALA A 88 -4.49 10.61 12.76
CA ALA A 88 -4.16 9.76 13.90
C ALA A 88 -3.02 8.79 13.53
N GLU A 89 -2.26 8.37 14.54
CA GLU A 89 -1.28 7.29 14.41
C GLU A 89 -1.98 5.98 14.01
N ALA A 90 -1.37 5.23 13.10
CA ALA A 90 -1.88 3.96 12.59
C ALA A 90 -0.71 3.05 12.18
N ALA A 91 -1.01 1.77 11.99
CA ALA A 91 -0.14 0.87 11.23
C ALA A 91 -0.53 0.91 9.74
N ASP A 92 0.37 0.55 8.83
CA ASP A 92 0.05 0.42 7.40
C ASP A 92 -0.40 -1.01 7.10
N GLY A 93 -1.64 -1.17 6.63
CA GLY A 93 -2.22 -2.43 6.20
C GLY A 93 -2.40 -2.52 4.68
N PHE A 94 -3.01 -3.60 4.20
CA PHE A 94 -3.46 -3.76 2.81
C PHE A 94 -4.59 -4.79 2.69
N ASP A 95 -5.46 -4.64 1.68
CA ASP A 95 -6.54 -5.57 1.39
C ASP A 95 -6.13 -6.72 0.44
N TRP A 96 -7.04 -7.66 0.14
CA TRP A 96 -6.75 -8.76 -0.79
C TRP A 96 -6.60 -8.35 -2.27
N ALA A 97 -6.90 -7.10 -2.64
CA ALA A 97 -6.51 -6.52 -3.93
C ALA A 97 -5.10 -5.88 -3.89
N LEU A 98 -4.48 -5.81 -2.71
CA LEU A 98 -3.22 -5.15 -2.40
C LEU A 98 -3.30 -3.60 -2.44
N TRP A 99 -4.49 -3.04 -2.19
CA TRP A 99 -4.63 -1.63 -1.87
C TRP A 99 -4.20 -1.39 -0.42
N CYS A 100 -3.29 -0.44 -0.20
CA CYS A 100 -2.89 -0.05 1.15
C CYS A 100 -4.00 0.72 1.87
N LEU A 101 -4.05 0.55 3.19
CA LEU A 101 -5.04 1.14 4.09
C LEU A 101 -4.39 1.44 5.44
N TYR A 102 -5.02 2.28 6.26
CA TYR A 102 -4.62 2.44 7.65
C TYR A 102 -5.23 1.33 8.51
N GLU A 103 -4.39 0.63 9.23
CA GLU A 103 -4.72 -0.49 10.11
C GLU A 103 -4.66 -0.05 11.58
N SER A 104 -5.47 -0.68 12.44
CA SER A 104 -5.50 -0.35 13.86
C SER A 104 -4.16 -0.67 14.54
N ILE A 105 -3.70 0.21 15.44
CA ILE A 105 -2.47 -0.01 16.23
C ILE A 105 -2.64 -1.29 17.07
N PRO A 106 -1.63 -2.19 17.11
CA PRO A 106 -1.66 -3.41 17.94
C PRO A 106 -1.88 -3.15 19.44
N GLU A 107 -2.64 -4.03 20.10
CA GLU A 107 -2.99 -3.89 21.54
C GLU A 107 -1.75 -3.89 22.47
N ASP A 108 -0.70 -4.63 22.10
CA ASP A 108 0.56 -4.70 22.83
C ASP A 108 1.35 -3.39 22.82
N TRP A 109 1.20 -2.56 21.77
CA TRP A 109 1.79 -1.22 21.74
C TRP A 109 1.16 -0.30 22.80
N PHE A 110 -0.17 -0.33 22.95
CA PHE A 110 -0.85 0.45 24.00
C PHE A 110 -0.45 0.01 25.41
N ALA A 111 -0.09 -1.27 25.59
CA ALA A 111 0.40 -1.78 26.87
C ALA A 111 1.77 -1.20 27.28
N LEU A 112 2.59 -0.72 26.33
CA LEU A 112 3.87 -0.06 26.61
C LEU A 112 3.70 1.28 27.32
N LYS A 113 2.59 1.98 27.08
CA LYS A 113 2.29 3.35 27.56
C LYS A 113 3.31 4.42 27.14
N ASP A 114 4.08 4.16 26.09
CA ASP A 114 5.03 5.08 25.48
C ASP A 114 4.52 5.50 24.09
N GLN A 115 4.16 6.78 23.94
CA GLN A 115 3.65 7.35 22.69
C GLN A 115 4.76 7.58 21.64
N THR A 116 6.04 7.43 22.01
CA THR A 116 7.19 7.55 21.11
C THR A 116 7.65 6.20 20.56
N ALA A 117 7.17 5.10 21.14
CA ALA A 117 7.56 3.75 20.75
C ALA A 117 7.18 3.44 19.28
N PRO A 118 8.02 2.71 18.52
CA PRO A 118 7.68 2.31 17.15
C PRO A 118 6.41 1.46 17.09
N ILE A 119 5.49 1.82 16.20
CA ILE A 119 4.28 1.03 15.91
C ILE A 119 4.67 -0.06 14.92
N ARG A 120 4.49 -1.32 15.31
CA ARG A 120 4.76 -2.46 14.41
C ARG A 120 3.75 -2.46 13.25
N SER A 121 4.25 -2.42 12.02
CA SER A 121 3.42 -2.25 10.81
C SER A 121 3.43 -3.49 9.92
N PRO A 122 2.27 -3.99 9.44
CA PRO A 122 2.22 -5.03 8.41
C PRO A 122 2.90 -4.66 7.09
N SER A 123 2.71 -3.41 6.64
CA SER A 123 3.03 -2.90 5.31
C SER A 123 3.77 -1.56 5.38
N ILE A 124 3.95 -0.93 4.21
CA ILE A 124 4.52 0.41 4.02
C ILE A 124 3.53 1.20 3.16
N MET A 125 3.15 2.41 3.55
CA MET A 125 2.24 3.24 2.74
C MET A 125 2.92 3.76 1.46
N GLY A 126 4.17 4.24 1.55
CA GLY A 126 5.00 4.52 0.36
C GLY A 126 6.28 5.33 0.60
N ILE A 127 6.23 6.38 1.44
CA ILE A 127 7.45 7.07 1.87
C ILE A 127 8.13 6.20 2.94
N LEU A 128 9.44 6.00 2.82
CA LEU A 128 10.19 5.13 3.73
C LEU A 128 11.63 5.58 3.94
N ALA A 129 12.24 5.06 5.00
CA ALA A 129 13.68 5.05 5.22
C ALA A 129 14.14 3.63 5.61
N ALA A 130 15.31 3.22 5.14
CA ALA A 130 15.91 1.91 5.42
C ALA A 130 17.43 1.98 5.33
N ASN A 131 18.12 1.04 5.97
CA ASN A 131 19.55 0.86 5.76
C ASN A 131 19.83 0.43 4.29
N ARG A 132 20.75 1.12 3.62
CA ARG A 132 21.09 0.88 2.19
C ARG A 132 21.62 -0.54 1.94
N GLU A 133 22.46 -1.07 2.83
CA GLU A 133 23.05 -2.40 2.68
C GLU A 133 22.01 -3.49 2.91
N PHE A 134 21.12 -3.30 3.90
CA PHE A 134 19.98 -4.19 4.11
C PHE A 134 19.03 -4.19 2.90
N LEU A 135 18.62 -3.01 2.42
CA LEU A 135 17.75 -2.89 1.24
C LEU A 135 18.38 -3.51 -0.01
N GLY A 136 19.71 -3.38 -0.18
CA GLY A 136 20.49 -4.07 -1.20
C GLY A 136 20.47 -5.60 -1.03
N LYS A 137 20.74 -6.09 0.19
CA LYS A 137 20.74 -7.53 0.55
C LYS A 137 19.38 -8.18 0.31
N ILE A 138 18.27 -7.50 0.63
CA ILE A 138 16.91 -7.98 0.33
C ILE A 138 16.47 -7.70 -1.11
N GLY A 139 17.34 -7.21 -2.00
CA GLY A 139 17.06 -7.11 -3.43
C GLY A 139 16.19 -5.93 -3.87
N VAL A 140 16.40 -4.74 -3.26
CA VAL A 140 15.86 -3.43 -3.67
C VAL A 140 14.35 -3.42 -3.96
N LEU A 141 13.89 -3.04 -5.15
CA LEU A 141 12.51 -3.19 -5.63
C LEU A 141 12.45 -4.27 -6.74
N ASP A 142 11.26 -4.78 -7.05
CA ASP A 142 11.07 -5.66 -8.20
C ASP A 142 11.06 -4.86 -9.51
N GLY A 143 12.19 -4.82 -10.22
CA GLY A 143 12.32 -4.14 -11.51
C GLY A 143 11.46 -4.70 -12.66
N GLY A 144 10.69 -5.77 -12.44
CA GLY A 144 9.64 -6.21 -13.37
C GLY A 144 8.25 -5.62 -13.11
N MET A 145 8.09 -4.77 -12.08
CA MET A 145 6.88 -3.97 -11.85
C MET A 145 6.83 -2.76 -12.78
N HIS A 146 5.62 -2.38 -13.19
CA HIS A 146 5.38 -1.31 -14.15
C HIS A 146 4.67 -0.12 -13.48
N ILE A 147 5.17 1.10 -13.69
CA ILE A 147 4.54 2.40 -13.39
C ILE A 147 4.23 2.66 -11.90
N TYR A 148 3.23 2.02 -11.32
CA TYR A 148 2.74 2.30 -9.96
C TYR A 148 1.87 1.17 -9.41
N GLY A 149 1.97 0.91 -8.12
CA GLY A 149 1.05 0.11 -7.31
C GLY A 149 1.57 -1.28 -7.00
N GLY A 150 1.56 -1.66 -5.72
CA GLY A 150 1.95 -2.97 -5.20
C GLY A 150 3.43 -3.09 -4.82
N GLU A 151 4.30 -2.17 -5.22
CA GLU A 151 5.73 -2.16 -4.86
C GLU A 151 5.98 -1.96 -3.36
N ASN A 152 5.10 -1.18 -2.71
CA ASN A 152 5.12 -0.89 -1.29
C ASN A 152 4.70 -2.12 -0.45
N VAL A 153 3.64 -2.83 -0.88
CA VAL A 153 3.22 -4.12 -0.29
C VAL A 153 4.27 -5.21 -0.53
N GLU A 154 4.87 -5.30 -1.72
CA GLU A 154 5.95 -6.27 -2.02
C GLU A 154 7.15 -6.10 -1.08
N LEU A 155 7.57 -4.87 -0.86
CA LEU A 155 8.68 -4.55 0.04
C LEU A 155 8.32 -4.83 1.50
N GLY A 156 7.10 -4.52 1.96
CA GLY A 156 6.65 -4.82 3.32
C GLY A 156 6.56 -6.32 3.61
N LEU A 157 5.95 -7.09 2.71
CA LEU A 157 5.90 -8.56 2.77
C LEU A 157 7.31 -9.16 2.81
N ARG A 158 8.16 -8.74 1.87
CA ARG A 158 9.54 -9.23 1.76
C ARG A 158 10.39 -8.88 2.97
N ALA A 159 10.27 -7.69 3.54
CA ALA A 159 11.00 -7.32 4.77
C ALA A 159 10.68 -8.31 5.90
N TRP A 160 9.40 -8.47 6.23
CA TRP A 160 8.95 -9.38 7.29
C TRP A 160 9.25 -10.86 7.01
N GLN A 161 9.04 -11.33 5.78
CA GLN A 161 9.29 -12.73 5.44
C GLN A 161 10.79 -13.05 5.39
N CYS A 162 11.65 -12.12 4.98
CA CYS A 162 13.09 -12.34 4.80
C CYS A 162 13.98 -11.88 5.98
N GLY A 163 13.39 -11.64 7.16
CA GLY A 163 14.15 -11.44 8.40
C GLY A 163 14.55 -10.00 8.73
N GLY A 164 13.75 -9.03 8.28
CA GLY A 164 13.69 -7.69 8.87
C GLY A 164 12.28 -7.38 9.40
N SER A 165 11.99 -6.10 9.59
CA SER A 165 10.71 -5.60 10.12
C SER A 165 10.23 -4.37 9.36
N VAL A 166 8.98 -3.97 9.60
CA VAL A 166 8.45 -2.66 9.22
C VAL A 166 7.83 -1.97 10.43
N GLU A 167 8.16 -0.70 10.62
CA GLU A 167 7.71 0.12 11.75
C GLU A 167 7.23 1.49 11.27
N VAL A 168 6.14 1.99 11.86
CA VAL A 168 5.73 3.41 11.77
C VAL A 168 6.27 4.12 13.00
N LEU A 169 6.98 5.25 12.82
CA LEU A 169 7.46 6.06 13.94
C LEU A 169 6.51 7.24 14.23
N PRO A 170 5.80 7.28 15.38
CA PRO A 170 4.88 8.38 15.72
C PRO A 170 5.52 9.78 15.66
N CYS A 171 6.78 9.88 16.08
CA CYS A 171 7.54 11.13 16.10
C CYS A 171 8.02 11.59 14.71
N ALA A 172 8.00 10.71 13.69
CA ALA A 172 8.43 11.04 12.33
C ALA A 172 7.21 11.29 11.45
N ARG A 173 6.77 12.55 11.34
CA ARG A 173 5.59 12.93 10.56
C ARG A 173 5.96 13.58 9.24
N ILE A 174 5.32 13.16 8.15
CA ILE A 174 5.47 13.77 6.82
C ILE A 174 4.09 14.11 6.27
N ALA A 175 3.90 15.39 5.93
CA ALA A 175 2.67 15.88 5.33
C ALA A 175 2.68 15.67 3.80
N HIS A 176 1.78 14.83 3.30
CA HIS A 176 1.68 14.45 1.89
C HIS A 176 0.54 15.22 1.20
N LEU A 177 0.81 15.80 0.02
CA LEU A 177 -0.20 16.44 -0.82
C LEU A 177 -1.03 15.38 -1.57
N GLU A 178 -2.22 15.09 -1.07
CA GLU A 178 -3.19 14.23 -1.74
C GLU A 178 -3.55 14.75 -3.15
N ARG A 179 -4.09 13.89 -4.01
CA ARG A 179 -4.53 14.27 -5.36
C ARG A 179 -5.84 13.56 -5.70
N ALA A 180 -6.83 14.32 -6.18
CA ALA A 180 -8.13 13.78 -6.62
C ALA A 180 -8.03 12.71 -7.72
N HIS A 181 -6.94 12.72 -8.51
CA HIS A 181 -6.59 11.65 -9.43
C HIS A 181 -5.07 11.57 -9.63
N LYS A 182 -4.57 10.43 -10.13
CA LYS A 182 -3.19 10.33 -10.62
C LYS A 182 -3.10 11.07 -11.97
N PRO A 183 -2.13 11.98 -12.19
CA PRO A 183 -2.10 12.82 -13.40
C PRO A 183 -1.26 12.25 -14.56
N TYR A 184 -0.53 11.17 -14.36
CA TYR A 184 0.43 10.62 -15.33
C TYR A 184 -0.15 9.50 -16.23
N LEU A 185 -1.22 8.83 -15.80
CA LEU A 185 -1.90 7.82 -16.63
C LEU A 185 -3.41 7.78 -16.28
N PRO A 186 -4.33 7.92 -17.26
CA PRO A 186 -5.78 7.92 -16.99
C PRO A 186 -6.34 6.58 -16.49
N ASP A 187 -5.73 5.45 -16.92
CA ASP A 187 -6.08 4.11 -16.43
C ASP A 187 -4.81 3.36 -16.00
N LEU A 188 -4.71 3.11 -14.70
CA LEU A 188 -3.63 2.33 -14.08
C LEU A 188 -4.00 0.85 -13.88
N SER A 189 -5.22 0.43 -14.23
CA SER A 189 -5.77 -0.89 -13.90
C SER A 189 -4.89 -2.04 -14.41
N LEU A 190 -4.34 -1.94 -15.62
CA LEU A 190 -3.44 -2.95 -16.17
C LEU A 190 -2.11 -3.03 -15.41
N ALA A 191 -1.53 -1.88 -15.04
CA ALA A 191 -0.25 -1.82 -14.33
C ALA A 191 -0.38 -2.34 -12.89
N VAL A 192 -1.34 -1.82 -12.12
CA VAL A 192 -1.57 -2.26 -10.73
C VAL A 192 -1.94 -3.74 -10.67
N LYS A 193 -2.83 -4.22 -11.56
CA LYS A 193 -3.22 -5.63 -11.61
C LYS A 193 -2.08 -6.56 -12.04
N ARG A 194 -1.19 -6.10 -12.94
CA ARG A 194 0.06 -6.82 -13.29
C ARG A 194 0.98 -6.93 -12.07
N ASN A 195 1.27 -5.81 -11.42
CA ASN A 195 2.16 -5.76 -10.26
C ASN A 195 1.62 -6.59 -9.09
N ALA A 196 0.32 -6.48 -8.79
CA ALA A 196 -0.33 -7.25 -7.73
C ALA A 196 -0.23 -8.77 -7.96
N LEU A 197 -0.33 -9.24 -9.20
CA LEU A 197 -0.06 -10.65 -9.52
C LEU A 197 1.42 -11.03 -9.32
N ARG A 198 2.38 -10.14 -9.60
CA ARG A 198 3.80 -10.41 -9.31
C ARG A 198 4.03 -10.60 -7.81
N VAL A 199 3.43 -9.76 -6.97
CA VAL A 199 3.46 -9.93 -5.50
C VAL A 199 2.87 -11.27 -5.10
N ALA A 200 1.66 -11.57 -5.60
CA ALA A 200 0.94 -12.78 -5.27
C ALA A 200 1.72 -14.06 -5.64
N GLU A 201 2.32 -14.10 -6.84
CA GLU A 201 3.10 -15.23 -7.32
C GLU A 201 4.43 -15.43 -6.58
N VAL A 202 5.07 -14.37 -6.06
CA VAL A 202 6.37 -14.49 -5.39
C VAL A 202 6.21 -14.71 -3.88
N TRP A 203 5.30 -14.00 -3.21
CA TRP A 203 5.29 -13.84 -1.75
C TRP A 203 4.14 -14.52 -1.03
N MET A 204 3.00 -14.73 -1.70
CA MET A 204 1.73 -15.07 -1.03
C MET A 204 1.38 -16.57 -1.01
N ASP A 205 2.29 -17.42 -1.47
CA ASP A 205 2.17 -18.89 -1.46
C ASP A 205 0.79 -19.36 -2.00
N ASP A 206 0.12 -20.30 -1.32
CA ASP A 206 -1.20 -20.77 -1.73
C ASP A 206 -2.29 -19.69 -1.63
N TYR A 207 -2.14 -18.68 -0.77
CA TYR A 207 -3.11 -17.59 -0.57
C TYR A 207 -3.21 -16.64 -1.75
N LYS A 208 -2.29 -16.73 -2.74
CA LYS A 208 -2.30 -15.92 -3.95
C LYS A 208 -3.66 -15.91 -4.67
N HIS A 209 -4.45 -16.98 -4.55
CA HIS A 209 -5.79 -17.06 -5.14
C HIS A 209 -6.72 -15.93 -4.70
N MET A 210 -6.57 -15.40 -3.48
CA MET A 210 -7.34 -14.24 -3.00
C MET A 210 -7.13 -13.02 -3.90
N VAL A 211 -5.89 -12.78 -4.36
CA VAL A 211 -5.55 -11.67 -5.26
C VAL A 211 -6.11 -11.91 -6.67
N TYR A 212 -6.06 -13.16 -7.17
CA TYR A 212 -6.70 -13.52 -8.44
C TYR A 212 -8.23 -13.33 -8.40
N TYR A 213 -8.88 -13.60 -7.26
CA TYR A 213 -10.30 -13.36 -7.07
C TYR A 213 -10.63 -11.86 -6.91
N ALA A 214 -9.88 -11.13 -6.08
CA ALA A 214 -10.09 -9.70 -5.86
C ALA A 214 -9.98 -8.88 -7.15
N TRP A 215 -9.01 -9.23 -8.02
CA TRP A 215 -8.85 -8.63 -9.34
C TRP A 215 -9.71 -9.27 -10.44
N ASN A 216 -10.56 -10.25 -10.12
CA ASN A 216 -11.40 -11.02 -11.06
C ASN A 216 -10.62 -11.41 -12.33
N ASN A 217 -9.59 -12.23 -12.16
CA ASN A 217 -8.54 -12.39 -13.18
C ASN A 217 -8.41 -13.81 -13.75
N SER A 218 -8.44 -13.90 -15.07
CA SER A 218 -8.14 -15.11 -15.84
C SER A 218 -7.32 -14.75 -17.08
N GLY A 219 -6.00 -14.59 -16.92
CA GLY A 219 -5.06 -14.54 -18.06
C GLY A 219 -4.26 -13.26 -18.31
N ILE A 220 -4.18 -12.29 -17.38
CA ILE A 220 -3.18 -11.22 -17.52
C ILE A 220 -1.76 -11.77 -17.31
N ASP A 221 -0.87 -11.49 -18.25
CA ASP A 221 0.57 -11.71 -18.08
C ASP A 221 1.15 -10.80 -16.99
N TYR A 222 1.88 -11.41 -16.06
CA TYR A 222 2.65 -10.74 -15.01
C TYR A 222 4.17 -10.72 -15.27
N GLY A 223 4.63 -11.32 -16.37
CA GLY A 223 6.04 -11.41 -16.75
C GLY A 223 6.83 -12.41 -15.90
N ASP A 224 8.12 -12.59 -16.22
CA ASP A 224 8.97 -13.46 -15.41
C ASP A 224 9.17 -12.93 -13.98
N VAL A 225 9.10 -13.85 -13.03
CA VAL A 225 9.31 -13.64 -11.59
C VAL A 225 10.37 -14.59 -11.02
N SER A 226 11.09 -15.33 -11.87
CA SER A 226 12.04 -16.37 -11.45
C SER A 226 13.16 -15.81 -10.59
N SER A 227 13.74 -14.67 -10.97
CA SER A 227 14.76 -13.96 -10.17
C SER A 227 14.27 -13.54 -8.78
N ARG A 228 12.99 -13.17 -8.63
CA ARG A 228 12.36 -12.84 -7.33
C ARG A 228 12.08 -14.10 -6.51
N LYS A 229 11.66 -15.20 -7.14
CA LYS A 229 11.49 -16.52 -6.51
C LYS A 229 12.84 -17.12 -6.06
N GLU A 230 13.92 -16.89 -6.80
CA GLU A 230 15.29 -17.25 -6.41
C GLU A 230 15.82 -16.39 -5.25
N LEU A 231 15.59 -15.07 -5.29
CA LEU A 231 15.89 -14.16 -4.17
C LEU A 231 15.22 -14.64 -2.87
N ARG A 232 13.92 -14.98 -2.92
CA ARG A 232 13.16 -15.50 -1.77
C ARG A 232 13.74 -16.81 -1.22
N LYS A 233 14.17 -17.73 -2.10
CA LYS A 233 14.86 -18.98 -1.71
C LYS A 233 16.22 -18.70 -1.08
N ARG A 234 17.05 -17.86 -1.70
CA ARG A 234 18.41 -17.53 -1.26
C ARG A 234 18.45 -16.87 0.12
N LEU A 235 17.44 -16.07 0.44
CA LEU A 235 17.27 -15.42 1.74
C LEU A 235 16.56 -16.30 2.79
N ASN A 236 16.16 -17.54 2.43
CA ASN A 236 15.43 -18.47 3.29
C ASN A 236 14.17 -17.86 3.93
N CYS A 237 13.41 -17.10 3.14
CA CYS A 237 12.28 -16.33 3.66
C CYS A 237 11.10 -17.21 4.08
N LYS A 238 10.36 -16.75 5.09
CA LYS A 238 9.21 -17.43 5.71
C LYS A 238 8.01 -17.52 4.76
N SER A 239 7.06 -18.41 5.08
CA SER A 239 5.80 -18.54 4.35
C SER A 239 4.86 -17.35 4.57
N PHE A 240 3.90 -17.17 3.67
CA PHE A 240 2.81 -16.21 3.84
C PHE A 240 1.87 -16.62 4.99
N ASP A 241 1.70 -17.94 5.21
CA ASP A 241 1.01 -18.49 6.38
C ASP A 241 1.63 -17.99 7.70
N TRP A 242 2.96 -17.96 7.79
CA TRP A 242 3.65 -17.35 8.93
C TRP A 242 3.37 -15.84 8.99
N TYR A 243 3.45 -15.12 7.86
CA TYR A 243 3.22 -13.68 7.82
C TYR A 243 1.84 -13.29 8.36
N ILE A 244 0.75 -13.88 7.86
CA ILE A 244 -0.60 -13.53 8.35
C ILE A 244 -0.80 -13.95 9.82
N LYS A 245 -0.17 -15.03 10.30
CA LYS A 245 -0.30 -15.46 11.71
C LYS A 245 0.54 -14.64 12.70
N ASN A 246 1.66 -14.05 12.26
CA ASN A 246 2.67 -13.45 13.15
C ASN A 246 2.87 -11.95 12.92
N VAL A 247 2.36 -11.41 11.81
CA VAL A 247 2.51 -9.99 11.40
C VAL A 247 1.15 -9.35 11.13
N TYR A 248 0.28 -10.00 10.35
CA TYR A 248 -0.98 -9.40 9.91
C TYR A 248 -2.23 -10.29 10.13
N PRO A 249 -2.64 -10.55 11.39
CA PRO A 249 -3.78 -11.43 11.69
C PRO A 249 -5.13 -10.88 11.22
N ASN A 250 -5.24 -9.56 11.02
CA ASN A 250 -6.46 -8.91 10.54
C ASN A 250 -6.72 -9.14 9.05
N LEU A 251 -5.72 -9.59 8.26
CA LEU A 251 -5.88 -9.97 6.86
C LEU A 251 -6.53 -11.35 6.73
N VAL A 252 -7.82 -11.43 7.06
CA VAL A 252 -8.56 -12.70 7.18
C VAL A 252 -8.77 -13.37 5.81
N PRO A 253 -8.28 -14.61 5.59
CA PRO A 253 -8.46 -15.34 4.34
C PRO A 253 -9.86 -15.97 4.21
N GLN A 254 -10.46 -15.84 3.02
CA GLN A 254 -11.75 -16.44 2.68
C GLN A 254 -11.65 -17.95 2.37
N VAL A 255 -11.37 -18.76 3.40
CA VAL A 255 -11.06 -20.21 3.28
C VAL A 255 -12.18 -21.13 2.73
N ASN A 256 -13.30 -20.59 2.26
CA ASN A 256 -14.46 -21.36 1.77
C ASN A 256 -15.18 -20.69 0.57
N ILE A 257 -14.46 -20.08 -0.38
CA ILE A 257 -15.08 -19.51 -1.59
C ILE A 257 -15.74 -20.63 -2.41
N VAL A 258 -17.07 -20.63 -2.46
CA VAL A 258 -17.90 -21.66 -3.11
C VAL A 258 -18.73 -21.11 -4.27
N GLY A 259 -18.38 -19.90 -4.72
CA GLY A 259 -18.93 -19.21 -5.88
C GLY A 259 -18.54 -17.73 -5.85
N TYR A 260 -17.97 -17.25 -6.95
CA TYR A 260 -17.68 -15.85 -7.27
C TYR A 260 -18.23 -15.56 -8.68
N GLY A 261 -18.51 -14.30 -9.01
CA GLY A 261 -19.02 -13.97 -10.35
C GLY A 261 -19.19 -12.49 -10.64
N THR A 262 -19.05 -12.14 -11.92
CA THR A 262 -19.26 -10.78 -12.43
C THR A 262 -20.73 -10.39 -12.48
N GLY A 263 -20.98 -9.08 -12.51
CA GLY A 263 -22.30 -8.45 -12.35
C GLY A 263 -23.39 -9.05 -13.24
N SER A 264 -24.26 -9.87 -12.65
CA SER A 264 -25.30 -10.64 -13.35
C SER A 264 -26.59 -10.71 -12.53
N PHE A 265 -27.64 -11.25 -13.14
CA PHE A 265 -28.96 -11.39 -12.52
C PHE A 265 -28.99 -12.56 -11.53
N VAL A 266 -29.31 -12.28 -10.25
CA VAL A 266 -29.49 -13.33 -9.23
C VAL A 266 -30.89 -13.91 -9.37
N ILE A 267 -31.02 -14.88 -10.28
CA ILE A 267 -32.29 -15.51 -10.65
C ILE A 267 -32.56 -16.73 -9.73
N ASN A 268 -33.72 -16.75 -9.08
CA ASN A 268 -34.19 -17.96 -8.41
C ASN A 268 -34.55 -19.03 -9.45
N ARG A 269 -33.82 -20.15 -9.45
CA ARG A 269 -33.96 -21.20 -10.46
C ARG A 269 -35.37 -21.80 -10.58
N LYS A 270 -36.15 -21.81 -9.49
CA LYS A 270 -37.53 -22.35 -9.44
C LYS A 270 -38.56 -21.33 -9.91
N THR A 271 -38.53 -20.10 -9.41
CA THR A 271 -39.57 -19.08 -9.69
C THR A 271 -39.25 -18.18 -10.90
N LYS A 272 -38.02 -18.22 -11.42
CA LYS A 272 -37.49 -17.32 -12.47
C LYS A 272 -37.52 -15.82 -12.14
N ARG A 273 -37.87 -15.46 -10.91
CA ARG A 273 -37.81 -14.09 -10.38
C ARG A 273 -36.36 -13.72 -10.05
N CYS A 274 -36.01 -12.45 -10.23
CA CYS A 274 -34.72 -11.89 -9.85
C CYS A 274 -34.76 -11.33 -8.42
N LEU A 275 -33.63 -11.39 -7.72
CA LEU A 275 -33.36 -10.52 -6.58
C LEU A 275 -33.19 -9.08 -7.10
N GLU A 276 -33.96 -8.15 -6.57
CA GLU A 276 -33.96 -6.73 -6.96
C GLU A 276 -34.07 -5.86 -5.69
N ILE A 277 -33.73 -4.58 -5.82
CA ILE A 277 -33.95 -3.58 -4.77
C ILE A 277 -35.32 -2.95 -5.01
N ALA A 278 -36.24 -3.09 -4.06
CA ALA A 278 -37.59 -2.53 -4.12
C ALA A 278 -37.78 -1.45 -3.04
N LYS A 279 -38.59 -0.43 -3.32
CA LYS A 279 -39.03 0.53 -2.30
C LYS A 279 -40.19 -0.07 -1.51
N ASP A 280 -40.14 0.02 -0.19
CA ASP A 280 -41.18 -0.54 0.67
C ASP A 280 -42.44 0.35 0.73
N HIS A 281 -43.62 -0.27 0.71
CA HIS A 281 -44.92 0.41 0.57
C HIS A 281 -45.46 0.90 1.92
N GLY A 282 -44.74 1.86 2.50
CA GLY A 282 -45.04 2.47 3.81
C GLY A 282 -43.82 3.07 4.50
N SER A 283 -42.63 2.93 3.89
CA SER A 283 -41.34 3.26 4.48
C SER A 283 -40.49 4.07 3.50
N PRO A 284 -39.60 4.97 3.97
CA PRO A 284 -38.63 5.65 3.11
C PRO A 284 -37.50 4.72 2.65
N TYR A 285 -37.35 3.54 3.26
CA TYR A 285 -36.24 2.63 3.03
C TYR A 285 -36.49 1.66 1.86
N TYR A 286 -35.40 1.14 1.31
CA TYR A 286 -35.41 0.09 0.30
C TYR A 286 -35.22 -1.28 0.96
N THR A 287 -35.76 -2.32 0.33
CA THR A 287 -35.68 -3.73 0.77
C THR A 287 -35.27 -4.65 -0.37
N LEU A 288 -34.81 -5.85 -0.04
CA LEU A 288 -34.46 -6.89 -1.00
C LEU A 288 -35.71 -7.72 -1.34
N ALA A 289 -36.13 -7.70 -2.60
CA ALA A 289 -37.34 -8.39 -3.06
C ALA A 289 -37.03 -9.40 -4.18
N MET A 290 -37.78 -10.50 -4.21
CA MET A 290 -37.80 -11.44 -5.33
C MET A 290 -38.92 -11.06 -6.30
N GLN A 291 -38.61 -10.38 -7.40
CA GLN A 291 -39.62 -9.82 -8.33
C GLN A 291 -39.28 -10.08 -9.81
N ASN A 292 -40.04 -9.46 -10.73
CA ASN A 292 -39.73 -9.54 -12.16
C ASN A 292 -38.39 -8.84 -12.42
N CYS A 293 -37.55 -9.41 -13.29
CA CYS A 293 -36.21 -8.91 -13.54
C CYS A 293 -36.26 -7.52 -14.18
N THR A 294 -35.88 -6.49 -13.42
CA THR A 294 -35.93 -5.08 -13.83
C THR A 294 -34.58 -4.54 -14.32
N GLY A 295 -33.52 -5.33 -14.19
CA GLY A 295 -32.19 -5.01 -14.71
C GLY A 295 -31.09 -4.99 -13.65
N GLN A 296 -31.42 -5.19 -12.37
CA GLN A 296 -30.45 -5.16 -11.27
C GLN A 296 -29.39 -6.25 -11.45
N LYS A 297 -28.14 -5.81 -11.57
CA LYS A 297 -26.96 -6.69 -11.51
C LYS A 297 -26.44 -6.74 -10.09
N TRP A 298 -25.97 -7.92 -9.68
CA TRP A 298 -25.32 -8.12 -8.38
C TRP A 298 -23.91 -8.65 -8.58
N PHE A 299 -22.98 -8.12 -7.79
CA PHE A 299 -21.61 -8.65 -7.69
C PHE A 299 -21.54 -9.55 -6.46
N ILE A 300 -21.45 -10.86 -6.68
CA ILE A 300 -21.32 -11.83 -5.58
C ILE A 300 -19.84 -11.88 -5.20
N GLN A 301 -19.46 -11.03 -4.25
CA GLN A 301 -18.10 -10.97 -3.72
C GLN A 301 -17.76 -12.19 -2.83
N ASN A 302 -18.71 -12.61 -1.98
CA ASN A 302 -18.52 -13.71 -1.02
C ASN A 302 -19.79 -14.59 -0.95
N THR A 303 -19.60 -15.89 -0.66
CA THR A 303 -20.72 -16.83 -0.42
C THR A 303 -20.43 -17.73 0.80
N VAL A 304 -21.20 -17.56 1.87
CA VAL A 304 -21.10 -18.39 3.08
C VAL A 304 -21.99 -19.64 2.92
N LYS A 305 -21.49 -20.81 3.36
CA LYS A 305 -22.25 -22.07 3.45
C LYS A 305 -22.13 -22.68 4.84
N GLN A 306 -22.93 -23.72 5.10
CA GLN A 306 -23.00 -24.48 6.36
C GLN A 306 -23.58 -23.73 7.58
N TRP A 307 -24.43 -22.72 7.35
CA TRP A 307 -25.22 -22.14 8.44
C TRP A 307 -26.08 -23.24 9.10
N GLY A 308 -25.92 -23.43 10.42
CA GLY A 308 -26.72 -24.39 11.20
C GLY A 308 -26.30 -25.86 11.14
N LYS A 309 -25.16 -26.22 10.52
CA LYS A 309 -24.55 -27.53 10.77
C LYS A 309 -23.71 -27.49 12.05
N ARG A 310 -24.20 -28.18 13.08
CA ARG A 310 -23.38 -28.76 14.16
C ARG A 310 -22.92 -30.16 13.73
#